data_AF-X1IH80-F1
#
_entry.id   AF-X1IH80-F1
#
_cell.length_a   1.000
_cell.length_b   1.000
_cell.length_c   1.000
_cell.angle_alpha   90.00
_cell.angle_beta   90.00
_cell.angle_gamma   90.00
#
_symmetry.space_group_name_H-M   'P 1'
#
loop_
_entity.id
_entity.type
_entity.pdbx_description
1 polymer ?
#
loop_
_entity_poly.entity_id
_entity_poly.type
_entity_poly.pdbx_seq_one_letter_code
_entity_poly.pdbx_strand_id
1 'polypeptide(L)'
;LSEVSLDPWWNGSFLYRKLINITNPNPVDLVNHTVSIEINYSELVNANKMNSSLKDVRIVENDILREYYIKQDFPVAGNATIWFKANCSASTTDYDTFMYYGNDMVEYASTLLSENPAGLIWYEFEESSGSTAVDSLGNYNATYRGGYPTPTTDSQVGARAIQMDGTSDYLSIDSKHYTTVGEISGLTVTCWFKTPETGVEWTYNWAFFDYD
;
A
#
# COMPACT_ATOMS: atom_id res chain seq x y z
N LEU A 1 -2.72 -22.86 -23.53
CA LEU A 1 -1.73 -23.46 -22.63
C LEU A 1 -1.02 -22.29 -21.98
N SER A 2 -1.22 -22.06 -20.67
CA SER A 2 -0.44 -21.05 -19.95
C SER A 2 1.04 -21.41 -20.10
N GLU A 3 1.87 -20.48 -20.56
CA GLU A 3 3.30 -20.74 -20.71
C GLU A 3 3.88 -21.22 -19.37
N VAL A 4 4.54 -22.37 -19.40
CA VAL A 4 5.27 -22.91 -18.27
C VAL A 4 6.55 -22.09 -18.19
N SER A 5 6.68 -21.23 -17.19
CA SER A 5 7.93 -20.52 -16.94
C SER A 5 9.10 -21.50 -16.82
N LEU A 6 10.21 -21.18 -17.48
CA LEU A 6 11.43 -21.98 -17.55
C LEU A 6 12.31 -21.82 -16.30
N ASP A 7 11.94 -20.93 -15.38
CA ASP A 7 12.80 -20.60 -14.25
C ASP A 7 12.91 -21.77 -13.26
N PRO A 8 14.14 -22.10 -12.83
CA PRO A 8 14.39 -23.19 -11.90
C PRO A 8 13.71 -22.92 -10.55
N TRP A 9 13.59 -23.97 -9.74
CA TRP A 9 13.05 -23.84 -8.39
C TRP A 9 14.08 -23.17 -7.48
N TRP A 10 13.89 -21.89 -7.16
CA TRP A 10 14.80 -21.08 -6.34
C TRP A 10 15.29 -21.75 -5.05
N ASN A 11 14.39 -22.37 -4.27
CA ASN A 11 14.74 -23.02 -3.00
C ASN A 11 13.84 -24.22 -2.70
N GLY A 12 14.42 -25.42 -2.70
CA GLY A 12 13.70 -26.68 -2.50
C GLY A 12 13.06 -26.86 -1.12
N SER A 13 13.37 -26.01 -0.15
CA SER A 13 12.71 -26.02 1.17
C SER A 13 11.31 -25.38 1.16
N PHE A 14 10.95 -24.64 0.10
CA PHE A 14 9.59 -24.13 -0.10
C PHE A 14 8.83 -25.11 -0.99
N LEU A 15 7.67 -25.58 -0.53
CA LEU A 15 6.90 -26.63 -1.19
C LEU A 15 6.06 -26.13 -2.38
N TYR A 16 5.74 -24.84 -2.40
CA TYR A 16 4.86 -24.26 -3.41
C TYR A 16 5.43 -22.97 -3.99
N ARG A 17 5.11 -22.71 -5.25
CA ARG A 17 5.27 -21.40 -5.90
C ARG A 17 4.05 -21.08 -6.75
N LYS A 18 3.70 -19.80 -6.86
CA LYS A 18 2.73 -19.27 -7.82
C LYS A 18 3.45 -18.32 -8.77
N LEU A 19 3.26 -18.52 -10.07
CA LEU A 19 3.71 -17.58 -11.10
C LEU A 19 2.91 -16.28 -11.00
N ILE A 20 3.60 -15.15 -11.10
CA ILE A 20 3.03 -13.81 -11.16
C ILE A 20 3.34 -13.26 -12.56
N ASN A 21 2.29 -13.10 -13.38
CA ASN A 21 2.44 -12.52 -14.71
C ASN A 21 2.43 -11.00 -14.59
N ILE A 22 3.48 -10.35 -15.07
CA ILE A 22 3.60 -8.88 -15.02
C ILE A 22 3.55 -8.38 -16.46
N THR A 23 2.50 -7.64 -16.81
CA THR A 23 2.35 -7.03 -18.13
C THR A 23 2.61 -5.54 -18.05
N ASN A 24 3.60 -5.06 -18.82
CA ASN A 24 3.84 -3.64 -19.01
C ASN A 24 3.30 -3.20 -20.39
N PRO A 25 2.13 -2.55 -20.45
CA PRO A 25 1.58 -2.08 -21.73
C PRO A 25 2.24 -0.78 -22.23
N ASN A 26 3.15 -0.18 -21.47
CA ASN A 26 3.73 1.11 -21.78
C ASN A 26 4.95 0.97 -22.73
N PRO A 27 5.29 2.03 -23.49
CA PRO A 27 6.44 2.03 -24.41
C PRO A 27 7.78 2.31 -23.71
N VAL A 28 7.83 2.23 -22.38
CA VAL A 28 9.03 2.48 -21.57
C VAL A 28 9.25 1.33 -20.60
N ASP A 29 10.52 1.02 -20.33
CA ASP A 29 10.89 0.03 -19.33
C ASP A 29 10.50 0.51 -17.94
N LEU A 30 9.92 -0.40 -17.16
CA LEU A 30 9.65 -0.19 -15.75
C LEU A 30 10.79 -0.83 -14.96
N VAL A 31 11.52 0.00 -14.19
CA VAL A 31 12.63 -0.46 -13.35
C VAL A 31 12.29 -0.19 -11.89
N ASN A 32 12.35 -1.23 -11.06
CA ASN A 32 11.97 -1.19 -9.64
C ASN A 32 10.60 -0.54 -9.40
N HIS A 33 9.65 -0.78 -10.28
CA HIS A 33 8.32 -0.23 -10.18
C HIS A 33 7.50 -1.01 -9.14
N THR A 34 6.78 -0.31 -8.27
CA THR A 34 5.94 -0.96 -7.26
C THR A 34 4.69 -1.52 -7.92
N VAL A 35 4.48 -2.82 -7.76
CA VAL A 35 3.27 -3.54 -8.20
C VAL A 35 2.68 -4.29 -7.01
N SER A 36 1.44 -4.78 -7.15
CA SER A 36 0.82 -5.62 -6.14
C SER A 36 0.06 -6.80 -6.73
N ILE A 37 -0.10 -7.84 -5.90
CA ILE A 37 -1.00 -8.96 -6.14
C ILE A 37 -1.90 -9.15 -4.92
N GLU A 38 -3.09 -9.68 -5.15
CA GLU A 38 -3.98 -10.14 -4.09
C GLU A 38 -4.03 -11.66 -4.08
N ILE A 39 -3.94 -12.26 -2.89
CA ILE A 39 -4.05 -13.70 -2.68
C ILE A 39 -5.19 -14.02 -1.72
N ASN A 40 -5.91 -15.12 -1.98
CA ASN A 40 -6.81 -15.71 -1.01
C ASN A 40 -5.99 -16.44 0.07
N TYR A 41 -5.59 -15.67 1.08
CA TYR A 41 -4.80 -16.14 2.22
C TYR A 41 -5.53 -17.24 3.00
N SER A 42 -6.81 -17.04 3.28
CA SER A 42 -7.62 -17.98 4.05
C SER A 42 -7.68 -19.36 3.39
N GLU A 43 -7.84 -19.41 2.07
CA GLU A 43 -7.83 -20.67 1.32
C GLU A 43 -6.50 -21.42 1.44
N LEU A 44 -5.37 -20.70 1.34
CA LEU A 44 -4.04 -21.31 1.42
C LEU A 44 -3.72 -21.84 2.82
N VAL A 45 -4.12 -21.12 3.87
CA VAL A 45 -3.97 -21.58 5.26
C VAL A 45 -4.89 -22.76 5.57
N ASN A 46 -6.17 -22.70 5.18
CA ASN A 46 -7.12 -23.80 5.39
C ASN A 46 -6.71 -25.08 4.64
N ALA A 47 -6.01 -24.93 3.52
CA ALA A 47 -5.43 -26.04 2.77
C ALA A 47 -4.09 -26.56 3.36
N ASN A 48 -3.60 -26.01 4.47
CA ASN A 48 -2.28 -26.28 5.07
C ASN A 48 -1.12 -26.09 4.07
N LYS A 49 -1.22 -25.10 3.18
CA LYS A 49 -0.17 -24.80 2.20
C LYS A 49 0.69 -23.60 2.57
N MET A 50 0.18 -22.73 3.44
CA MET A 50 0.82 -21.47 3.82
C MET A 50 0.77 -21.30 5.33
N ASN A 51 1.81 -20.69 5.89
CA ASN A 51 1.86 -20.39 7.31
C ASN A 51 0.87 -19.26 7.66
N SER A 52 0.12 -19.39 8.76
CA SER A 52 -0.83 -18.36 9.19
C SER A 52 -0.19 -17.04 9.60
N SER A 53 1.11 -17.03 9.91
CA SER A 53 1.87 -15.80 10.15
C SER A 53 2.41 -15.15 8.88
N LEU A 54 2.26 -15.78 7.70
CA LEU A 54 2.83 -15.34 6.42
C LEU A 54 4.37 -15.25 6.38
N LYS A 55 5.06 -15.72 7.43
CA LYS A 55 6.53 -15.71 7.52
C LYS A 55 7.22 -16.52 6.42
N ASP A 56 6.50 -17.43 5.77
CA ASP A 56 6.98 -18.30 4.71
C ASP A 56 6.79 -17.72 3.30
N VAL A 57 6.29 -16.50 3.14
CA VAL A 57 6.16 -15.87 1.82
C VAL A 57 7.51 -15.36 1.33
N ARG A 58 7.86 -15.59 0.06
CA ARG A 58 9.00 -14.95 -0.63
C ARG A 58 8.57 -14.52 -2.03
N ILE A 59 9.00 -13.33 -2.44
CA ILE A 59 8.88 -12.87 -3.84
C ILE A 59 10.24 -13.01 -4.51
N VAL A 60 10.30 -13.80 -5.57
CA VAL A 60 11.53 -14.07 -6.32
C VAL A 60 11.30 -13.71 -7.78
N GLU A 61 12.14 -12.82 -8.32
CA GLU A 61 12.16 -12.40 -9.72
C GLU A 61 13.51 -12.83 -10.29
N ASN A 62 13.54 -13.76 -11.24
CA ASN A 62 14.77 -14.17 -11.92
C ASN A 62 15.90 -14.61 -10.95
N ASP A 63 15.57 -15.50 -10.01
CA ASP A 63 16.42 -15.96 -8.88
C ASP A 63 16.84 -14.89 -7.85
N ILE A 64 16.36 -13.66 -7.99
CA ILE A 64 16.61 -12.55 -7.05
C ILE A 64 15.46 -12.46 -6.05
N LEU A 65 15.77 -12.58 -4.76
CA LEU A 65 14.81 -12.32 -3.69
C LEU A 65 14.50 -10.82 -3.61
N ARG A 66 13.24 -10.44 -3.87
CA ARG A 66 12.79 -9.04 -3.92
C ARG A 66 12.35 -8.54 -2.55
N GLU A 67 12.44 -7.22 -2.37
CA GLU A 67 11.75 -6.51 -1.29
C GLU A 67 10.25 -6.58 -1.51
N TYR A 68 9.51 -6.84 -0.44
CA TYR A 68 8.06 -6.92 -0.49
C TYR A 68 7.43 -6.47 0.83
N TYR A 69 6.17 -6.09 0.77
CA TYR A 69 5.32 -5.76 1.92
C TYR A 69 4.03 -6.58 1.82
N ILE A 70 3.48 -6.97 2.96
CA ILE A 70 2.23 -7.74 3.03
C ILE A 70 1.26 -7.03 3.95
N LYS A 71 0.02 -6.87 3.49
CA LYS A 71 -1.13 -6.46 4.30
C LYS A 71 -2.20 -7.53 4.24
N GLN A 72 -2.63 -8.03 5.40
CA GLN A 72 -3.84 -8.86 5.50
C GLN A 72 -5.07 -7.97 5.61
N ASP A 73 -6.20 -8.42 5.06
CA ASP A 73 -7.48 -7.74 5.27
C ASP A 73 -7.84 -7.69 6.76
N PHE A 74 -8.42 -6.57 7.19
CA PHE A 74 -8.86 -6.31 8.56
C PHE A 74 -10.35 -5.91 8.57
N PRO A 75 -11.16 -6.34 9.56
CA PRO A 75 -10.85 -7.18 10.73
C PRO A 75 -11.03 -8.69 10.51
N VAL A 76 -11.40 -9.13 9.29
CA VAL A 76 -11.56 -10.54 8.92
C VAL A 76 -10.75 -10.82 7.66
N ALA A 77 -9.84 -11.80 7.77
CA ALA A 77 -8.78 -12.08 6.81
C ALA A 77 -9.23 -13.06 5.72
N GLY A 78 -9.84 -12.57 4.64
CA GLY A 78 -10.05 -13.37 3.43
C GLY A 78 -8.78 -13.38 2.58
N ASN A 79 -8.32 -12.17 2.24
CA ASN A 79 -7.20 -11.98 1.34
C ASN A 79 -5.99 -11.34 2.06
N ALA A 80 -4.86 -11.40 1.36
CA ALA A 80 -3.69 -10.60 1.65
C ALA A 80 -3.23 -9.93 0.35
N THR A 81 -2.90 -8.65 0.44
CA THR A 81 -2.26 -7.92 -0.65
C THR A 81 -0.75 -7.91 -0.42
N ILE A 82 0.02 -8.21 -1.47
CA ILE A 82 1.47 -8.25 -1.44
C ILE A 82 1.98 -7.22 -2.44
N TRP A 83 2.72 -6.22 -1.96
CA TRP A 83 3.40 -5.22 -2.78
C TRP A 83 4.86 -5.58 -2.91
N PHE A 84 5.44 -5.39 -4.09
CA PHE A 84 6.86 -5.62 -4.32
C PHE A 84 7.33 -4.78 -5.51
N LYS A 85 8.64 -4.58 -5.61
CA LYS A 85 9.24 -3.93 -6.78
C LYS A 85 9.46 -4.97 -7.87
N ALA A 86 9.09 -4.66 -9.09
CA ALA A 86 9.36 -5.48 -10.26
C ALA A 86 10.06 -4.70 -11.36
N ASN A 87 10.79 -5.41 -12.21
CA ASN A 87 11.25 -4.89 -13.48
C ASN A 87 10.36 -5.46 -14.58
N CYS A 88 9.98 -4.65 -15.56
CA CYS A 88 9.28 -5.15 -16.73
C CYS A 88 9.60 -4.31 -17.96
N SER A 89 10.06 -4.97 -19.03
CA SER A 89 10.44 -4.27 -20.26
C SER A 89 9.24 -3.62 -20.93
N ALA A 90 9.49 -2.62 -21.78
CA ALA A 90 8.42 -1.96 -22.54
C ALA A 90 7.59 -2.95 -23.35
N SER A 91 6.26 -2.81 -23.30
CA SER A 91 5.30 -3.53 -24.16
C SER A 91 5.43 -5.06 -24.13
N THR A 92 5.79 -5.63 -22.97
CA THR A 92 5.95 -7.08 -22.77
C THR A 92 5.12 -7.63 -21.63
N THR A 93 5.08 -8.95 -21.52
CA THR A 93 4.72 -9.67 -20.30
C THR A 93 5.91 -10.49 -19.83
N ASP A 94 6.28 -10.34 -18.57
CA ASP A 94 7.31 -11.15 -17.92
C ASP A 94 6.69 -12.29 -17.11
N TYR A 95 7.40 -13.42 -17.11
CA TYR A 95 6.99 -14.69 -16.52
C TYR A 95 8.08 -15.27 -15.58
N ASP A 96 8.91 -14.40 -15.02
CA ASP A 96 10.08 -14.72 -14.21
C ASP A 96 9.88 -14.44 -12.71
N THR A 97 8.69 -13.97 -12.33
CA THR A 97 8.36 -13.58 -10.96
C THR A 97 7.43 -14.59 -10.30
N PHE A 98 7.79 -15.01 -9.09
CA PHE A 98 7.07 -16.02 -8.33
C PHE A 98 6.88 -15.63 -6.87
N MET A 99 5.72 -16.01 -6.33
CA MET A 99 5.50 -16.09 -4.89
C MET A 99 5.78 -17.52 -4.41
N TYR A 100 6.82 -17.71 -3.62
CA TYR A 100 7.13 -18.97 -2.91
C TYR A 100 6.51 -18.99 -1.52
N TYR A 101 6.07 -20.18 -1.08
CA TYR A 101 5.43 -20.42 0.22
C TYR A 101 5.43 -21.91 0.58
N GLY A 102 4.94 -22.26 1.78
CA GLY A 102 4.85 -23.63 2.29
C GLY A 102 6.10 -24.12 3.01
N ASN A 103 6.73 -23.25 3.80
CA ASN A 103 7.87 -23.61 4.64
C ASN A 103 7.66 -23.09 6.07
N ASP A 104 7.08 -23.90 6.94
CA ASP A 104 6.74 -23.46 8.31
C ASP A 104 7.96 -23.27 9.24
N MET A 105 9.14 -23.71 8.80
CA MET A 105 10.37 -23.69 9.61
C MET A 105 11.19 -22.40 9.45
N VAL A 106 10.80 -21.48 8.57
CA VAL A 106 11.52 -20.21 8.38
C VAL A 106 10.97 -19.09 9.23
N GLU A 107 11.80 -18.08 9.47
CA GLU A 107 11.39 -16.77 9.93
C GLU A 107 11.00 -15.86 8.76
N TYR A 108 10.52 -14.65 9.05
CA TYR A 108 10.29 -13.62 8.05
C TYR A 108 11.53 -13.39 7.18
N ALA A 109 11.31 -13.09 5.90
CA ALA A 109 12.40 -12.73 5.00
C ALA A 109 13.09 -11.45 5.50
N SER A 110 14.41 -11.35 5.35
CA SER A 110 15.13 -10.10 5.58
C SER A 110 14.74 -8.99 4.61
N THR A 111 14.05 -9.33 3.51
CA THR A 111 13.53 -8.41 2.50
C THR A 111 12.05 -8.04 2.74
N LEU A 112 11.43 -8.54 3.81
CA LEU A 112 10.11 -8.07 4.22
C LEU A 112 10.23 -6.65 4.78
N LEU A 113 9.50 -5.73 4.16
CA LEU A 113 9.42 -4.34 4.61
C LEU A 113 8.46 -4.23 5.80
N SER A 114 8.82 -3.40 6.77
CA SER A 114 7.95 -3.06 7.90
C SER A 114 6.88 -2.04 7.55
N GLU A 115 7.02 -1.34 6.42
CA GLU A 115 6.17 -0.24 5.98
C GLU A 115 5.68 -0.47 4.54
N ASN A 116 4.49 0.05 4.24
CA ASN A 116 3.89 -0.09 2.92
C ASN A 116 4.66 0.77 1.89
N PRO A 117 5.20 0.20 0.79
CA PRO A 117 5.93 0.95 -0.22
C PRO A 117 5.06 1.93 -1.02
N ALA A 118 3.72 1.88 -0.89
CA ALA A 118 2.81 2.84 -1.49
C ALA A 118 2.90 4.24 -0.84
N GLY A 119 3.42 4.36 0.39
CA GLY A 119 3.58 5.63 1.08
C GLY A 119 3.56 5.49 2.60
N LEU A 120 3.63 6.63 3.30
CA LEU A 120 3.58 6.66 4.76
C LEU A 120 2.14 6.66 5.30
N ILE A 121 1.25 7.40 4.66
CA ILE A 121 -0.13 7.63 5.10
C ILE A 121 -1.03 7.74 3.87
N TRP A 122 -2.22 7.12 3.92
CA TRP A 122 -3.29 7.33 2.95
C TRP A 122 -4.65 7.35 3.65
N TYR A 123 -5.29 8.51 3.67
CA TYR A 123 -6.69 8.63 4.07
C TYR A 123 -7.61 8.57 2.84
N GLU A 124 -8.38 7.49 2.74
CA GLU A 124 -9.41 7.32 1.68
C GLU A 124 -10.75 7.97 2.05
N PHE A 125 -10.97 8.26 3.34
CA PHE A 125 -12.18 8.90 3.87
C PHE A 125 -13.48 8.09 3.68
N GLU A 126 -13.37 6.77 3.74
CA GLU A 126 -14.50 5.85 3.57
C GLU A 126 -15.28 5.57 4.87
N GLU A 127 -14.91 6.20 5.98
CA GLU A 127 -15.69 6.12 7.21
C GLU A 127 -17.09 6.74 7.02
N SER A 128 -18.05 6.28 7.82
CA SER A 128 -19.43 6.78 7.80
C SER A 128 -19.78 7.66 9.02
N SER A 129 -18.95 7.63 10.06
CA SER A 129 -19.08 8.42 11.29
C SER A 129 -17.82 8.27 12.15
N GLY A 130 -17.69 9.06 13.21
CA GLY A 130 -16.65 8.92 14.24
C GLY A 130 -15.79 10.18 14.36
N SER A 131 -14.60 10.03 14.92
CA SER A 131 -13.65 11.14 15.09
C SER A 131 -12.27 10.83 14.51
N THR A 132 -12.15 9.76 13.74
CA THR A 132 -10.86 9.25 13.26
C THR A 132 -10.92 9.05 11.75
N ALA A 133 -9.93 9.59 11.05
CA ALA A 133 -9.60 9.17 9.70
C ALA A 133 -8.63 8.00 9.81
N VAL A 134 -9.07 6.84 9.35
CA VAL A 134 -8.27 5.62 9.40
C VAL A 134 -7.28 5.67 8.25
N ASP A 135 -6.01 5.49 8.57
CA ASP A 135 -4.96 5.33 7.56
C ASP A 135 -5.11 3.97 6.90
N SER A 136 -5.41 3.96 5.61
CA SER A 136 -5.49 2.76 4.78
C SER A 136 -4.16 2.01 4.70
N LEU A 137 -3.03 2.64 5.02
CA LEU A 137 -1.72 1.97 5.09
C LEU A 137 -1.45 1.38 6.49
N GLY A 138 -2.24 1.75 7.50
CA GLY A 138 -2.19 1.21 8.85
C GLY A 138 -1.07 1.77 9.74
N ASN A 139 -0.44 2.88 9.35
CA ASN A 139 0.70 3.45 10.08
C ASN A 139 0.26 4.55 11.04
N TYR A 140 -0.46 5.57 10.55
CA TYR A 140 -0.77 6.77 11.32
C TYR A 140 -2.21 7.24 11.08
N ASN A 141 -3.14 6.81 11.92
CA ASN A 141 -4.49 7.40 11.94
C ASN A 141 -4.44 8.89 12.31
N ALA A 142 -5.38 9.67 11.79
CA ALA A 142 -5.58 11.06 12.17
C ALA A 142 -6.88 11.25 12.95
N THR A 143 -6.92 12.31 13.75
CA THR A 143 -8.12 12.73 14.47
C THR A 143 -8.77 13.90 13.75
N TYR A 144 -10.08 13.82 13.51
CA TYR A 144 -10.85 14.96 13.04
C TYR A 144 -11.02 15.98 14.19
N ARG A 145 -10.68 17.22 13.91
CA ARG A 145 -10.88 18.39 14.77
C ARG A 145 -11.94 19.29 14.13
N GLY A 146 -12.68 20.05 14.94
CA GLY A 146 -13.87 20.80 14.46
C GLY A 146 -15.17 19.98 14.46
N GLY A 147 -15.07 18.66 14.34
CA GLY A 147 -16.19 17.73 14.34
C GLY A 147 -15.92 16.60 13.35
N TYR A 148 -16.86 15.68 13.14
CA TYR A 148 -16.77 14.77 12.00
C TYR A 148 -17.15 15.55 10.73
N PRO A 149 -16.25 15.72 9.75
CA PRO A 149 -16.55 16.48 8.54
C PRO A 149 -17.72 15.86 7.77
N THR A 150 -18.43 16.67 6.99
CA THR A 150 -19.56 16.16 6.21
C THR A 150 -19.04 15.29 5.06
N PRO A 151 -19.41 14.00 4.99
CA PRO A 151 -18.99 13.15 3.89
C PRO A 151 -19.80 13.45 2.62
N THR A 152 -19.14 13.41 1.47
CA THR A 152 -19.71 13.68 0.14
C THR A 152 -19.40 12.53 -0.82
N THR A 153 -20.24 12.35 -1.85
CA THR A 153 -20.00 11.39 -2.94
C THR A 153 -19.24 12.00 -4.12
N ASP A 154 -18.87 13.28 -4.04
CA ASP A 154 -18.03 13.97 -5.02
C ASP A 154 -16.57 13.62 -4.77
N SER A 155 -16.20 12.38 -5.09
CA SER A 155 -14.88 11.81 -4.86
C SER A 155 -14.19 11.41 -6.15
N GLN A 156 -12.86 11.54 -6.16
CA GLN A 156 -12.01 11.07 -7.25
C GLN A 156 -11.56 9.61 -7.08
N VAL A 157 -11.45 9.13 -5.84
CA VAL A 157 -11.01 7.78 -5.49
C VAL A 157 -11.90 7.26 -4.36
N GLY A 158 -12.44 6.06 -4.53
CA GLY A 158 -13.39 5.49 -3.55
C GLY A 158 -14.83 5.96 -3.77
N ALA A 159 -15.67 5.75 -2.77
CA ALA A 159 -17.08 6.13 -2.79
C ALA A 159 -17.33 7.48 -2.13
N ARG A 160 -16.39 7.98 -1.32
CA ARG A 160 -16.57 9.19 -0.51
C ARG A 160 -15.35 10.10 -0.53
N ALA A 161 -15.59 11.36 -0.20
CA ALA A 161 -14.60 12.34 0.23
C ALA A 161 -15.16 13.10 1.43
N ILE A 162 -14.34 13.91 2.09
CA ILE A 162 -14.78 14.80 3.17
C ILE A 162 -14.91 16.24 2.68
N GLN A 163 -15.94 16.92 3.14
CA GLN A 163 -16.11 18.36 3.00
C GLN A 163 -15.72 19.03 4.32
N MET A 164 -14.67 19.85 4.28
CA MET A 164 -14.24 20.68 5.40
C MET A 164 -14.99 22.02 5.40
N ASP A 165 -15.35 22.50 6.59
CA ASP A 165 -16.19 23.68 6.78
C ASP A 165 -15.51 25.03 6.49
N GLY A 166 -14.19 25.05 6.30
CA GLY A 166 -13.47 26.30 6.09
C GLY A 166 -13.48 27.21 7.34
N THR A 167 -13.66 26.66 8.55
CA THR A 167 -13.67 27.43 9.82
C THR A 167 -12.90 26.74 10.93
N SER A 168 -13.15 25.45 11.16
CA SER A 168 -12.61 24.71 12.30
C SER A 168 -12.18 23.28 11.98
N ASP A 169 -12.54 22.77 10.81
CA ASP A 169 -12.22 21.41 10.40
C ASP A 169 -10.75 21.28 9.98
N TYR A 170 -10.06 20.34 10.61
CA TYR A 170 -8.75 19.86 10.17
C TYR A 170 -8.50 18.44 10.69
N LEU A 171 -7.52 17.76 10.10
CA LEU A 171 -7.03 16.48 10.59
C LEU A 171 -5.71 16.69 11.33
N SER A 172 -5.59 16.10 12.52
CA SER A 172 -4.34 16.09 13.27
C SER A 172 -3.76 14.69 13.35
N ILE A 173 -2.48 14.54 12.99
CA ILE A 173 -1.73 13.28 13.06
C ILE A 173 -0.95 13.29 14.38
N ASP A 174 -1.66 13.05 15.49
CA ASP A 174 -1.10 13.26 16.84
C ASP A 174 0.07 12.30 17.18
N SER A 175 0.14 11.15 16.49
CA SER A 175 1.14 10.11 16.72
C SER A 175 2.45 10.31 15.97
N LYS A 176 2.55 11.30 15.06
CA LYS A 176 3.75 11.60 14.29
C LYS A 176 4.19 13.04 14.55
N HIS A 177 5.26 13.21 15.31
CA HIS A 177 5.85 14.51 15.62
C HIS A 177 7.34 14.55 15.24
N TYR A 178 7.87 15.76 15.16
CA TYR A 178 9.28 16.06 14.87
C TYR A 178 9.78 17.07 15.90
N THR A 179 10.96 16.86 16.47
CA THR A 179 11.44 17.63 17.64
C THR A 179 12.70 18.45 17.40
N THR A 180 13.38 18.22 16.28
CA THR A 180 14.60 18.92 15.92
C THR A 180 14.54 19.48 14.50
N VAL A 181 15.30 20.55 14.27
CA VAL A 181 15.34 21.24 12.98
C VAL A 181 15.96 20.31 11.94
N GLY A 182 15.24 20.07 10.85
CA GLY A 182 15.71 19.25 9.73
C GLY A 182 15.48 17.73 9.87
N GLU A 183 14.66 17.26 10.81
CA GLU A 183 14.31 15.83 10.92
C GLU A 183 13.59 15.28 9.70
N ILE A 184 12.99 16.15 8.89
CA ILE A 184 12.28 15.77 7.67
C ILE A 184 13.25 15.92 6.51
N SER A 185 13.91 14.82 6.15
CA SER A 185 14.87 14.77 5.04
C SER A 185 14.21 14.92 3.66
N GLY A 186 12.90 14.67 3.58
CA GLY A 186 12.06 14.89 2.41
C GLY A 186 10.61 14.55 2.72
N LEU A 187 9.68 15.26 2.08
CA LEU A 187 8.25 15.03 2.18
C LEU A 187 7.64 15.12 0.78
N THR A 188 6.73 14.21 0.47
CA THR A 188 5.83 14.32 -0.69
C THR A 188 4.41 14.17 -0.18
N VAL A 189 3.57 15.14 -0.51
CA VAL A 189 2.13 15.10 -0.23
C VAL A 189 1.39 15.20 -1.55
N THR A 190 0.46 14.27 -1.77
CA THR A 190 -0.43 14.27 -2.94
C THR A 190 -1.85 14.16 -2.45
N CYS A 191 -2.74 15.01 -2.95
CA CYS A 191 -4.17 14.94 -2.62
C CYS A 191 -5.03 15.25 -3.84
N TRP A 192 -6.24 14.71 -3.82
CA TRP A 192 -7.33 15.18 -4.66
C TRP A 192 -8.12 16.21 -3.86
N PHE A 193 -8.32 17.39 -4.44
CA PHE A 193 -9.10 18.44 -3.79
C PHE A 193 -10.03 19.10 -4.78
N LYS A 194 -11.16 19.59 -4.26
CA LYS A 194 -12.11 20.44 -4.97
C LYS A 194 -12.49 21.56 -4.04
N THR A 195 -12.34 22.80 -4.49
CA THR A 195 -12.65 23.97 -3.69
C THR A 195 -13.53 24.94 -4.47
N PRO A 196 -14.60 25.49 -3.85
CA PRO A 196 -15.33 26.62 -4.42
C PRO A 196 -14.61 27.96 -4.15
N GLU A 197 -13.58 27.97 -3.29
CA GLU A 197 -12.88 29.18 -2.89
C GLU A 197 -12.23 29.87 -4.10
N THR A 198 -12.44 31.18 -4.17
CA THR A 198 -11.87 32.04 -5.20
C THR A 198 -11.18 33.22 -4.52
N GLY A 199 -9.90 33.42 -4.79
CA GLY A 199 -9.14 34.52 -4.21
C GLY A 199 -7.70 34.53 -4.70
N VAL A 200 -7.04 35.69 -4.63
CA VAL A 200 -5.62 35.85 -4.99
C VAL A 200 -4.77 36.42 -3.84
N GLU A 201 -5.38 36.75 -2.71
CA GLU A 201 -4.64 37.21 -1.53
C GLU A 201 -4.08 36.01 -0.75
N TRP A 202 -2.93 36.23 -0.10
CA TRP A 202 -2.19 35.22 0.65
C TRP A 202 -2.94 34.70 1.90
N THR A 203 -4.04 35.34 2.29
CA THR A 203 -4.93 34.94 3.39
C THR A 203 -6.04 33.98 2.96
N TYR A 204 -6.23 33.76 1.65
CA TYR A 204 -7.33 32.95 1.10
C TYR A 204 -7.00 31.47 0.90
N ASN A 205 -5.76 31.04 1.16
CA ASN A 205 -5.41 29.64 1.03
C ASN A 205 -4.80 29.10 2.32
N TRP A 206 -5.50 28.13 2.91
CA TRP A 206 -4.97 27.32 3.99
C TRP A 206 -4.09 26.22 3.44
N ALA A 207 -3.20 25.70 4.28
CA ALA A 207 -2.31 24.63 3.87
C ALA A 207 -3.07 23.30 3.82
N PHE A 208 -2.84 22.49 2.78
CA PHE A 208 -3.27 21.09 2.78
C PHE A 208 -2.50 20.23 3.78
N PHE A 209 -1.31 20.70 4.16
CA PHE A 209 -0.44 20.07 5.11
C PHE A 209 0.37 21.16 5.81
N ASP A 210 0.34 21.17 7.14
CA ASP A 210 1.04 22.15 7.96
C ASP A 210 1.75 21.45 9.13
N TYR A 211 2.79 22.09 9.65
CA TYR A 211 3.47 21.72 10.89
C TYR A 211 3.23 22.82 11.92
N ASP A 212 2.72 22.46 13.09
CA ASP A 212 2.59 23.38 14.21
C ASP A 212 3.90 23.61 14.97
#